data_AF-A0A849Z514-F1
#
_entry.id   AF-A0A849Z514-F1
#
_cell.length_a   1.000
_cell.length_b   1.000
_cell.length_c   1.000
_cell.angle_alpha   90.00
_cell.angle_beta   90.00
_cell.angle_gamma   90.00
#
_symmetry.space_group_name_H-M   'P 1'
#
loop_
_entity.id
_entity.type
_entity.pdbx_description
1 polymer ?
#
loop_
_entity_poly.entity_id
_entity_poly.type
_entity_poly.pdbx_seq_one_letter_code
_entity_poly.pdbx_strand_id
1 'polypeptide(L)'
;VGKGSGMVHPKMATVLGFITCDAAVGADLLAAALRSAVAESFEMVSVDRDTSTNDAVIAMCNGMSRAPQIASLESDAGRAFSRALTEVCIDLARAVARDGEGARRLVTVSLGGAPSTDAARSLARSVVESNLVKAALFGADPGYGRIAAALGARAAELGMPLAPSDIDVALQGTPVLTHGAPTGASLDELRVKLRADEIVIEVRVGSGAHAAQAWGCDLSYDYVRINADYAAVLADGPGGAVRRDQRLDTKTPELKTEVLVSALRYIERFAGTRAVVRYGKTTLARRDLALRFAEDVRLLSAVGLRPILVQAGASELVVTSLARLGVRAVGLSGADGNLFRLDQSAERVSVDPDVVEMLLAKHYVPVVVPEITEEMEEAGAAAPSVDQLAAEIAVACGAKKLIYLSDAPGLTVGGMLVSEISAEELASRLEAGGIDENARPLARGAMRALRGGVDSVHLIDERTPHVVVAELFTETGVGTMVR
;
A
#
# COMPACT_ATOMS: atom_id res chain seq x y z
N VAL A 1 -7.36 24.75 -8.43
CA VAL A 1 -6.93 23.47 -7.81
C VAL A 1 -8.07 22.98 -6.93
N GLY A 2 -8.45 21.71 -7.02
CA GLY A 2 -9.48 21.11 -6.17
C GLY A 2 -8.97 19.80 -5.57
N LYS A 3 -9.35 19.50 -4.32
CA LYS A 3 -9.06 18.23 -3.64
C LYS A 3 -10.33 17.67 -3.03
N GLY A 4 -10.63 16.40 -3.30
CA GLY A 4 -11.72 15.64 -2.66
C GLY A 4 -12.04 14.38 -3.48
N SER A 5 -11.96 13.20 -2.85
CA SER A 5 -12.17 11.89 -3.50
C SER A 5 -13.20 11.02 -2.77
N GLY A 6 -13.49 11.30 -1.49
CA GLY A 6 -14.50 10.65 -0.65
C GLY A 6 -15.11 11.64 0.35
N MET A 7 -16.26 11.27 0.91
CA MET A 7 -17.25 12.15 1.56
C MET A 7 -17.59 13.36 0.68
N VAL A 8 -18.21 13.13 -0.47
CA VAL A 8 -18.59 14.21 -1.38
C VAL A 8 -20.09 14.17 -1.64
N HIS A 9 -20.84 14.98 -0.90
CA HIS A 9 -22.27 15.22 -1.11
C HIS A 9 -22.74 16.57 -0.54
N PRO A 10 -22.77 17.64 -1.35
CA PRO A 10 -22.87 19.00 -0.83
C PRO A 10 -24.24 19.42 -0.27
N LYS A 11 -24.16 20.02 0.93
CA LYS A 11 -24.76 21.32 1.27
C LYS A 11 -23.66 22.27 1.78
N MET A 12 -22.72 22.59 0.88
CA MET A 12 -21.53 23.47 1.00
C MET A 12 -20.10 22.84 1.03
N ALA A 13 -19.94 21.52 0.76
CA ALA A 13 -18.87 20.71 0.07
C ALA A 13 -17.38 20.52 0.54
N THR A 14 -16.98 19.25 0.80
CA THR A 14 -15.70 18.65 1.33
C THR A 14 -14.50 18.82 0.42
N VAL A 15 -14.77 19.51 -0.67
CA VAL A 15 -13.81 19.88 -1.67
C VAL A 15 -13.13 21.14 -1.19
N LEU A 16 -11.80 21.09 -1.06
CA LEU A 16 -11.01 22.31 -0.93
C LEU A 16 -10.72 22.83 -2.34
N GLY A 17 -11.50 23.81 -2.78
CA GLY A 17 -11.34 24.48 -4.06
C GLY A 17 -10.60 25.79 -3.91
N PHE A 18 -9.49 25.97 -4.62
CA PHE A 18 -8.74 27.23 -4.68
C PHE A 18 -8.68 27.72 -6.12
N ILE A 19 -9.22 28.92 -6.35
CA ILE A 19 -9.29 29.58 -7.65
C ILE A 19 -8.55 30.90 -7.53
N THR A 20 -7.58 31.11 -8.41
CA THR A 20 -6.84 32.38 -8.49
C THR A 20 -7.05 33.01 -9.85
N CYS A 21 -7.25 34.33 -9.86
CA CYS A 21 -7.46 35.11 -11.06
C CYS A 21 -6.76 36.46 -10.93
N ASP A 22 -6.52 37.13 -12.04
CA ASP A 22 -5.92 38.45 -12.11
C ASP A 22 -6.90 39.54 -12.54
N ALA A 23 -8.18 39.22 -12.68
CA ALA A 23 -9.24 40.17 -12.97
C ALA A 23 -9.38 41.22 -11.85
N ALA A 24 -9.62 42.48 -12.24
CA ALA A 24 -9.97 43.54 -11.31
C ALA A 24 -11.48 43.45 -11.01
N VAL A 25 -11.85 42.84 -9.87
CA VAL A 25 -13.24 42.67 -9.43
C VAL A 25 -13.35 42.96 -7.93
N GLY A 26 -14.40 43.67 -7.52
CA GLY A 26 -14.65 43.95 -6.10
C GLY A 26 -15.00 42.69 -5.32
N ALA A 27 -14.66 42.64 -4.04
CA ALA A 27 -14.85 41.45 -3.20
C ALA A 27 -16.31 40.95 -3.17
N ASP A 28 -17.28 41.85 -3.07
CA ASP A 28 -18.70 41.48 -3.03
C ASP A 28 -19.19 40.87 -4.35
N LEU A 29 -18.72 41.41 -5.49
CA LEU A 29 -19.04 40.89 -6.81
C LEU A 29 -18.38 39.53 -7.05
N LEU A 30 -17.11 39.36 -6.62
CA LEU A 30 -16.42 38.08 -6.68
C LEU A 30 -17.14 37.03 -5.84
N ALA A 31 -17.54 37.38 -4.61
CA ALA A 31 -18.26 36.48 -3.72
C ALA A 31 -19.64 36.09 -4.29
N ALA A 32 -20.36 37.03 -4.90
CA ALA A 32 -21.63 36.76 -5.56
C ALA A 32 -21.45 35.83 -6.78
N ALA A 33 -20.49 36.12 -7.66
CA ALA A 33 -20.18 35.29 -8.82
C ALA A 33 -19.75 33.87 -8.40
N LEU A 34 -18.91 33.76 -7.36
CA LEU A 34 -18.47 32.47 -6.84
C LEU A 34 -19.63 31.65 -6.28
N ARG A 35 -20.55 32.25 -5.52
CA ARG A 35 -21.74 31.53 -5.00
C ARG A 35 -22.58 30.96 -6.13
N SER A 36 -22.84 31.74 -7.18
CA SER A 36 -23.58 31.27 -8.35
C SER A 36 -22.84 30.15 -9.08
N ALA A 37 -21.53 30.30 -9.28
CA ALA A 37 -20.70 29.28 -9.92
C ALA A 37 -20.69 27.96 -9.12
N VAL A 38 -20.54 28.04 -7.79
CA VAL A 38 -20.56 26.87 -6.88
C VAL A 38 -21.89 26.14 -6.93
N ALA A 39 -23.01 26.87 -6.97
CA ALA A 39 -24.35 26.30 -7.05
C ALA A 39 -24.62 25.53 -8.36
N GLU A 40 -23.90 25.86 -9.44
CA GLU A 40 -24.00 25.17 -10.74
C GLU A 40 -22.92 24.10 -10.96
N SER A 41 -21.98 23.96 -10.02
CA SER A 41 -20.81 23.09 -10.17
C SER A 41 -20.66 22.14 -8.97
N PHE A 42 -19.95 22.57 -7.93
CA PHE A 42 -19.63 21.75 -6.77
C PHE A 42 -20.87 21.25 -6.06
N GLU A 43 -21.93 22.05 -5.93
CA GLU A 43 -23.21 21.62 -5.31
C GLU A 43 -23.97 20.55 -6.11
N MET A 44 -23.57 20.34 -7.35
CA MET A 44 -24.15 19.38 -8.28
C MET A 44 -23.33 18.08 -8.39
N VAL A 45 -22.29 17.92 -7.56
CA VAL A 45 -21.47 16.71 -7.51
C VAL A 45 -21.90 15.80 -6.37
N SER A 46 -21.93 14.47 -6.57
CA SER A 46 -22.02 13.50 -5.49
C SER A 46 -21.19 12.24 -5.77
N VAL A 47 -20.30 11.88 -4.85
CA VAL A 47 -19.55 10.61 -4.86
C VAL A 47 -20.29 9.56 -4.04
N ASP A 48 -20.56 9.81 -2.76
CA ASP A 48 -21.01 8.78 -1.80
C ASP A 48 -22.21 9.15 -0.93
N ARG A 49 -22.72 10.38 -1.04
CA ARG A 49 -23.81 10.95 -0.23
C ARG A 49 -23.42 11.49 1.15
N ASP A 50 -22.14 11.45 1.49
CA ASP A 50 -21.68 11.92 2.79
C ASP A 50 -21.11 13.34 2.70
N THR A 51 -21.73 14.30 3.40
CA THR A 51 -21.23 15.68 3.49
C THR A 51 -20.14 15.76 4.58
N SER A 52 -18.96 16.31 4.29
CA SER A 52 -17.94 16.54 5.32
C SER A 52 -18.14 17.85 6.08
N THR A 53 -17.25 18.07 7.04
CA THR A 53 -17.27 19.15 8.03
C THR A 53 -16.33 20.31 7.68
N ASN A 54 -15.54 20.21 6.61
CA ASN A 54 -14.39 21.09 6.32
C ASN A 54 -14.45 21.74 4.93
N ASP A 55 -15.69 21.93 4.52
CA ASP A 55 -16.11 22.16 3.18
C ASP A 55 -15.83 23.61 2.73
N ALA A 56 -14.98 23.87 1.70
CA ALA A 56 -14.59 25.25 1.32
C ALA A 56 -14.13 25.48 -0.13
N VAL A 57 -14.72 26.48 -0.80
CA VAL A 57 -14.25 27.02 -2.08
C VAL A 57 -13.83 28.48 -1.91
N ILE A 58 -12.58 28.79 -2.27
CA ILE A 58 -11.96 30.11 -2.11
C ILE A 58 -11.52 30.63 -3.47
N ALA A 59 -11.96 31.85 -3.80
CA ALA A 59 -11.48 32.59 -4.97
C ALA A 59 -10.68 33.82 -4.56
N MET A 60 -9.52 34.04 -5.20
CA MET A 60 -8.63 35.17 -4.95
C MET A 60 -8.33 35.89 -6.28
N CYS A 61 -8.60 37.20 -6.33
CA CYS A 61 -8.36 38.02 -7.52
C CYS A 61 -7.39 39.17 -7.21
N ASN A 62 -6.28 39.30 -7.95
CA ASN A 62 -5.24 40.29 -7.65
C ASN A 62 -5.28 41.58 -8.52
N GLY A 63 -6.15 41.65 -9.52
CA GLY A 63 -6.31 42.84 -10.37
C GLY A 63 -5.16 43.15 -11.34
N MET A 64 -4.22 42.23 -11.55
CA MET A 64 -3.04 42.46 -12.39
C MET A 64 -3.28 42.37 -13.90
N SER A 65 -4.47 41.96 -14.36
CA SER A 65 -4.75 41.73 -15.78
C SER A 65 -4.78 42.99 -16.66
N ARG A 66 -4.69 44.19 -16.05
CA ARG A 66 -4.82 45.52 -16.69
C ARG A 66 -6.15 45.76 -17.41
N ALA A 67 -7.08 44.81 -17.37
CA ALA A 67 -8.42 44.98 -17.88
C ALA A 67 -9.20 45.99 -17.00
N PRO A 68 -10.20 46.70 -17.57
CA PRO A 68 -11.09 47.55 -16.79
C PRO A 68 -11.73 46.78 -15.63
N GLN A 69 -11.91 47.45 -14.50
CA GLN A 69 -12.55 46.85 -13.34
C GLN A 69 -13.99 46.43 -13.65
N ILE A 70 -14.34 45.21 -13.27
CA ILE A 70 -15.70 44.69 -13.33
C ILE A 70 -16.51 45.40 -12.25
N ALA A 71 -17.34 46.35 -12.67
CA ALA A 71 -18.18 47.15 -11.78
C ALA A 71 -19.58 46.53 -11.54
N SER A 72 -20.02 45.60 -12.39
CA SER A 72 -21.31 44.91 -12.28
C SER A 72 -21.26 43.55 -12.97
N LEU A 73 -21.87 42.53 -12.37
CA LEU A 73 -22.05 41.21 -12.99
C LEU A 73 -23.00 41.24 -14.20
N GLU A 74 -23.82 42.29 -14.30
CA GLU A 74 -24.73 42.54 -15.45
C GLU A 74 -24.06 43.28 -16.62
N SER A 75 -22.79 43.65 -16.48
CA SER A 75 -22.01 44.17 -17.62
C SER A 75 -21.56 43.02 -18.53
N ASP A 76 -21.18 43.30 -19.78
CA ASP A 76 -20.63 42.26 -20.66
C ASP A 76 -19.37 41.61 -20.08
N ALA A 77 -18.50 42.41 -19.46
CA ALA A 77 -17.32 41.93 -18.75
C ALA A 77 -17.69 41.07 -17.52
N GLY A 78 -18.68 41.51 -16.75
CA GLY A 78 -19.20 40.76 -15.60
C GLY A 78 -19.79 39.41 -15.99
N ARG A 79 -20.61 39.36 -17.05
CA ARG A 79 -21.16 38.11 -17.59
C ARG A 79 -20.07 37.20 -18.14
N ALA A 80 -19.08 37.75 -18.83
CA ALA A 80 -17.93 36.97 -19.31
C ALA A 80 -17.13 36.36 -18.16
N PHE A 81 -16.86 37.14 -17.10
CA PHE A 81 -16.18 36.66 -15.90
C PHE A 81 -16.98 35.57 -15.18
N SER A 82 -18.27 35.78 -14.93
CA SER A 82 -19.12 34.79 -14.28
C SER A 82 -19.18 33.48 -15.06
N ARG A 83 -19.30 33.54 -16.41
CA ARG A 83 -19.25 32.34 -17.25
C ARG A 83 -17.93 31.59 -17.12
N ALA A 84 -16.81 32.29 -17.26
CA ALA A 84 -15.49 31.67 -17.13
C ALA A 84 -15.27 31.07 -15.74
N LEU A 85 -15.72 31.75 -14.68
CA LEU A 85 -15.64 31.22 -13.31
C LEU A 85 -16.50 29.96 -13.16
N THR A 86 -17.74 29.98 -13.67
CA THR A 86 -18.62 28.80 -13.66
C THR A 86 -18.01 27.64 -14.43
N GLU A 87 -17.46 27.87 -15.62
CA GLU A 87 -16.78 26.83 -16.43
C GLU A 87 -15.61 26.19 -15.67
N VAL A 88 -14.73 27.00 -15.06
CA VAL A 88 -13.63 26.49 -14.23
C VAL A 88 -14.15 25.69 -13.04
N CYS A 89 -15.19 26.17 -12.36
CA CYS A 89 -15.78 25.43 -11.24
C CYS A 89 -16.40 24.10 -11.71
N ILE A 90 -17.08 24.07 -12.86
CA ILE A 90 -17.64 22.85 -13.45
C ILE A 90 -16.54 21.85 -13.80
N ASP A 91 -15.43 22.30 -14.40
CA ASP A 91 -14.30 21.43 -14.73
C ASP A 91 -13.69 20.81 -13.48
N LEU A 92 -13.52 21.59 -12.41
CA LEU A 92 -13.02 21.09 -11.12
C LEU A 92 -14.02 20.13 -10.45
N ALA A 93 -15.31 20.44 -10.50
CA ALA A 93 -16.38 19.60 -9.99
C ALA A 93 -16.42 18.24 -10.71
N ARG A 94 -16.29 18.22 -12.04
CA ARG A 94 -16.18 17.01 -12.86
C ARG A 94 -14.91 16.23 -12.53
N ALA A 95 -13.79 16.91 -12.30
CA ALA A 95 -12.54 16.26 -11.90
C ALA A 95 -12.66 15.56 -10.54
N VAL A 96 -13.31 16.19 -9.55
CA VAL A 96 -13.64 15.58 -8.25
C VAL A 96 -14.49 14.34 -8.42
N ALA A 97 -15.55 14.41 -9.23
CA ALA A 97 -16.40 13.25 -9.50
C ALA A 97 -15.63 12.11 -10.19
N ARG A 98 -14.75 12.44 -11.15
CA ARG A 98 -13.92 11.47 -11.87
C ARG A 98 -12.91 10.78 -10.97
N ASP A 99 -12.35 11.50 -10.00
CA ASP A 99 -11.37 11.02 -9.02
C ASP A 99 -12.01 10.49 -7.72
N GLY A 100 -13.29 10.09 -7.79
CA GLY A 100 -13.97 9.46 -6.67
C GLY A 100 -13.27 8.18 -6.21
N GLU A 101 -13.33 7.85 -4.93
CA GLU A 101 -12.64 6.70 -4.37
C GLU A 101 -13.08 5.38 -5.03
N GLY A 102 -12.14 4.75 -5.72
CA GLY A 102 -12.42 3.53 -6.48
C GLY A 102 -13.32 3.74 -7.70
N ALA A 103 -13.62 4.98 -8.09
CA ALA A 103 -14.35 5.29 -9.31
C ALA A 103 -13.59 4.78 -10.54
N ARG A 104 -14.32 4.23 -11.50
CA ARG A 104 -13.77 3.87 -12.83
C ARG A 104 -14.36 4.74 -13.92
N ARG A 105 -15.51 5.37 -13.66
CA ARG A 105 -16.25 6.15 -14.65
C ARG A 105 -16.82 7.41 -14.04
N LEU A 106 -16.68 8.51 -14.77
CA LEU A 106 -17.44 9.73 -14.53
C LEU A 106 -18.87 9.52 -15.02
N VAL A 107 -19.85 9.99 -14.25
CA VAL A 107 -21.27 9.97 -14.61
C VAL A 107 -21.75 11.41 -14.73
N THR A 108 -22.29 11.77 -15.89
CA THR A 108 -22.88 13.08 -16.16
C THR A 108 -24.37 12.92 -16.41
N VAL A 109 -25.21 13.51 -15.57
CA VAL A 109 -26.67 13.53 -15.76
C VAL A 109 -27.05 14.90 -16.29
N SER A 110 -27.72 14.93 -17.45
CA SER A 110 -28.33 16.14 -18.01
C SER A 110 -29.84 16.01 -17.95
N LEU A 111 -30.47 16.82 -17.10
CA LEU A 111 -31.92 16.79 -16.88
C LEU A 111 -32.59 18.04 -17.44
N GLY A 112 -33.71 17.87 -18.14
CA GLY A 112 -34.58 18.95 -18.60
C GLY A 112 -36.06 18.65 -18.37
N GLY A 113 -36.92 19.64 -18.62
CA GLY A 113 -38.38 19.50 -18.47
C GLY A 113 -38.91 19.87 -17.08
N ALA A 114 -38.04 20.26 -16.14
CA ALA A 114 -38.46 20.51 -14.77
C ALA A 114 -39.27 21.82 -14.62
N PRO A 115 -40.18 21.90 -13.64
CA PRO A 115 -41.02 23.09 -13.41
C PRO A 115 -40.29 24.25 -12.74
N SER A 116 -39.13 24.00 -12.13
CA SER A 116 -38.27 25.02 -11.52
C SER A 116 -36.80 24.59 -11.56
N THR A 117 -35.88 25.55 -11.42
CA THR A 117 -34.44 25.26 -11.34
C THR A 117 -34.11 24.37 -10.15
N ASP A 118 -34.75 24.58 -9.00
CA ASP A 118 -34.53 23.77 -7.79
C ASP A 118 -35.00 22.32 -7.99
N ALA A 119 -36.15 22.13 -8.62
CA ALA A 119 -36.64 20.81 -9.00
C ALA A 119 -35.67 20.13 -9.99
N ALA A 120 -35.18 20.87 -10.99
CA ALA A 120 -34.23 20.37 -11.98
C ALA A 120 -32.95 19.86 -11.31
N ARG A 121 -32.36 20.68 -10.43
CA ARG A 121 -31.14 20.35 -9.69
C ARG A 121 -31.34 19.14 -8.78
N SER A 122 -32.44 19.13 -8.02
CA SER A 122 -32.75 18.05 -7.08
C SER A 122 -32.96 16.70 -7.79
N LEU A 123 -33.68 16.69 -8.91
CA LEU A 123 -33.89 15.48 -9.72
C LEU A 123 -32.62 15.01 -10.43
N ALA A 124 -31.80 15.92 -10.98
CA ALA A 124 -30.53 15.54 -11.61
C ALA A 124 -29.59 14.88 -10.61
N ARG A 125 -29.50 15.47 -9.41
CA ARG A 125 -28.73 14.94 -8.29
C ARG A 125 -29.20 13.56 -7.84
N SER A 126 -30.51 13.32 -7.74
CA SER A 126 -31.02 12.04 -7.22
C SER A 126 -30.54 10.84 -8.03
N VAL A 127 -30.31 11.02 -9.33
CA VAL A 127 -29.76 9.98 -10.22
C VAL A 127 -28.31 9.66 -9.88
N VAL A 128 -27.42 10.66 -9.82
CA VAL A 128 -25.99 10.44 -9.47
C VAL A 128 -25.79 10.00 -8.04
N GLU A 129 -26.73 10.33 -7.15
CA GLU A 129 -26.74 9.88 -5.77
C GLU A 129 -27.10 8.39 -5.68
N SER A 130 -27.94 7.83 -6.55
CA SER A 130 -28.50 6.47 -6.38
C SER A 130 -27.47 5.34 -6.42
N ASN A 131 -27.21 4.68 -5.28
CA ASN A 131 -26.31 3.52 -5.21
C ASN A 131 -26.67 2.41 -6.21
N LEU A 132 -27.97 2.18 -6.45
CA LEU A 132 -28.41 1.20 -7.44
C LEU A 132 -28.08 1.63 -8.88
N VAL A 133 -28.17 2.92 -9.20
CA VAL A 133 -27.74 3.46 -10.49
C VAL A 133 -26.22 3.35 -10.60
N LYS A 134 -25.47 3.85 -9.61
CA LYS A 134 -24.00 3.80 -9.58
C LYS A 134 -23.46 2.37 -9.74
N ALA A 135 -24.07 1.39 -9.07
CA ALA A 135 -23.70 -0.02 -9.18
C ALA A 135 -24.08 -0.65 -10.54
N ALA A 136 -25.20 -0.23 -11.14
CA ALA A 136 -25.55 -0.67 -12.51
C ALA A 136 -24.50 -0.18 -13.51
N LEU A 137 -24.14 1.10 -13.43
CA LEU A 137 -23.15 1.71 -14.32
C LEU A 137 -21.76 1.09 -14.16
N PHE A 138 -21.36 0.71 -12.93
CA PHE A 138 -20.12 -0.02 -12.69
C PHE A 138 -20.05 -1.33 -13.51
N GLY A 139 -21.17 -2.06 -13.56
CA GLY A 139 -21.34 -3.28 -14.34
C GLY A 139 -21.66 -3.08 -15.82
N ALA A 140 -21.61 -1.84 -16.33
CA ALA A 140 -22.06 -1.46 -17.67
C ALA A 140 -23.51 -1.85 -17.97
N ASP A 141 -24.36 -1.95 -16.95
CA ASP A 141 -25.79 -2.20 -17.07
C ASP A 141 -26.53 -0.87 -17.31
N PRO A 142 -27.34 -0.74 -18.37
CA PRO A 142 -28.14 0.46 -18.63
C PRO A 142 -28.97 0.94 -17.45
N GLY A 143 -29.51 0.02 -16.63
CA GLY A 143 -30.15 0.39 -15.36
C GLY A 143 -31.27 1.43 -15.45
N TYR A 144 -31.91 1.65 -16.61
CA TYR A 144 -32.86 2.76 -16.83
C TYR A 144 -34.09 2.70 -15.91
N GLY A 145 -34.51 1.51 -15.48
CA GLY A 145 -35.55 1.36 -14.46
C GLY A 145 -35.13 1.90 -13.09
N ARG A 146 -33.84 1.77 -12.73
CA ARG A 146 -33.26 2.33 -11.48
C ARG A 146 -33.15 3.85 -11.56
N ILE A 147 -32.87 4.39 -12.74
CA ILE A 147 -32.89 5.84 -13.01
C ILE A 147 -34.30 6.40 -12.82
N ALA A 148 -35.30 5.78 -13.46
CA ALA A 148 -36.70 6.18 -13.30
C ALA A 148 -37.18 6.09 -11.84
N ALA A 149 -36.77 5.04 -11.11
CA ALA A 149 -37.08 4.90 -9.69
C ALA A 149 -36.46 6.02 -8.84
N ALA A 150 -35.20 6.41 -9.09
CA ALA A 150 -34.53 7.50 -8.39
C ALA A 150 -35.19 8.87 -8.63
N LEU A 151 -35.65 9.12 -9.87
CA LEU A 151 -36.41 10.32 -10.22
C LEU A 151 -37.77 10.35 -9.52
N GLY A 152 -38.52 9.24 -9.58
CA GLY A 152 -39.84 9.13 -8.95
C GLY A 152 -39.80 9.31 -7.43
N ALA A 153 -38.81 8.69 -6.76
CA ALA A 153 -38.61 8.84 -5.33
C ALA A 153 -38.34 10.32 -4.94
N ARG A 154 -37.44 11.00 -5.66
CA ARG A 154 -37.13 12.41 -5.38
C ARG A 154 -38.29 13.34 -5.73
N ALA A 155 -39.04 13.08 -6.80
CA ALA A 155 -40.24 13.85 -7.12
C ALA A 155 -41.28 13.76 -6.00
N ALA A 156 -41.49 12.56 -5.43
CA ALA A 156 -42.39 12.36 -4.30
C ALA A 156 -41.92 13.13 -3.04
N GLU A 157 -40.63 13.13 -2.73
CA GLU A 157 -40.05 13.92 -1.62
C GLU A 157 -40.27 15.43 -1.79
N LEU A 158 -40.27 15.93 -3.03
CA LEU A 158 -40.54 17.33 -3.35
C LEU A 158 -42.03 17.68 -3.39
N GLY A 159 -42.93 16.70 -3.23
CA GLY A 159 -44.37 16.89 -3.47
C GLY A 159 -44.68 17.25 -4.93
N MET A 160 -43.79 16.89 -5.86
CA MET A 160 -43.93 17.19 -7.28
C MET A 160 -44.67 16.03 -7.98
N PRO A 161 -45.81 16.29 -8.65
CA PRO A 161 -46.44 15.27 -9.48
C PRO A 161 -45.55 14.95 -10.68
N LEU A 162 -45.19 13.67 -10.83
CA LEU A 162 -44.42 13.17 -11.97
C LEU A 162 -45.04 11.85 -12.42
N ALA A 163 -45.73 11.85 -13.56
CA ALA A 163 -46.26 10.61 -14.11
C ALA A 163 -45.13 9.82 -14.80
N PRO A 164 -45.14 8.47 -14.75
CA PRO A 164 -44.15 7.67 -15.48
C PRO A 164 -44.09 8.01 -16.97
N SER A 165 -45.22 8.36 -17.58
CA SER A 165 -45.32 8.78 -18.99
C SER A 165 -44.58 10.08 -19.33
N ASP A 166 -44.17 10.84 -18.32
CA ASP A 166 -43.45 12.11 -18.49
C ASP A 166 -41.93 11.91 -18.40
N ILE A 167 -41.46 10.67 -18.20
CA ILE A 167 -40.04 10.35 -18.07
C ILE A 167 -39.50 9.77 -19.37
N ASP A 168 -38.55 10.49 -19.96
CA ASP A 168 -37.68 9.97 -21.02
C ASP A 168 -36.26 9.83 -20.49
N VAL A 169 -35.58 8.75 -20.89
CA VAL A 169 -34.18 8.49 -20.56
C VAL A 169 -33.43 8.07 -21.82
N ALA A 170 -32.31 8.72 -22.09
CA ALA A 170 -31.30 8.26 -23.02
C ALA A 170 -29.96 8.05 -22.29
N LEU A 171 -29.17 7.12 -22.83
CA LEU A 171 -27.85 6.77 -22.32
C LEU A 171 -26.88 6.80 -23.48
N GLN A 172 -25.84 7.62 -23.39
CA GLN A 172 -24.87 7.83 -24.47
C GLN A 172 -25.57 8.12 -25.81
N GLY A 173 -26.57 9.02 -25.78
CA GLY A 173 -27.40 9.38 -26.93
C GLY A 173 -28.35 8.28 -27.44
N THR A 174 -28.47 7.14 -26.75
CA THR A 174 -29.37 6.04 -27.12
C THR A 174 -30.64 6.09 -26.27
N PRO A 175 -31.83 6.39 -26.83
CA PRO A 175 -33.08 6.38 -26.07
C PRO A 175 -33.38 4.99 -25.53
N VAL A 176 -33.57 4.86 -24.21
CA VAL A 176 -33.88 3.59 -23.53
C VAL A 176 -35.26 3.59 -22.88
N LEU A 177 -35.78 4.78 -22.55
CA LEU A 177 -37.13 5.00 -22.07
C LEU A 177 -37.73 6.19 -22.81
N THR A 178 -38.93 6.04 -23.34
CA THR A 178 -39.69 7.13 -23.98
C THR A 178 -41.14 7.04 -23.55
N HIS A 179 -41.70 8.15 -23.07
CA HIS A 179 -43.03 8.19 -22.46
C HIS A 179 -43.24 7.10 -21.41
N GLY A 180 -42.24 6.87 -20.56
CA GLY A 180 -42.30 5.83 -19.52
C GLY A 180 -42.25 4.39 -20.01
N ALA A 181 -42.09 4.15 -21.32
CA ALA A 181 -42.03 2.82 -21.92
C ALA A 181 -40.64 2.52 -22.50
N PRO A 182 -40.13 1.27 -22.38
CA PRO A 182 -38.87 0.88 -23.01
C PRO A 182 -38.94 1.01 -24.54
N THR A 183 -37.88 1.52 -25.15
CA THR A 183 -37.80 1.76 -26.62
C THR A 183 -37.45 0.51 -27.43
N GLY A 184 -37.04 -0.59 -26.77
CA GLY A 184 -36.52 -1.78 -27.43
C GLY A 184 -35.07 -1.65 -27.91
N ALA A 185 -34.32 -0.64 -27.44
CA ALA A 185 -32.91 -0.47 -27.77
C ALA A 185 -32.06 -1.72 -27.49
N SER A 186 -31.06 -1.98 -28.35
CA SER A 186 -30.13 -3.10 -28.19
C SER A 186 -29.29 -2.91 -26.93
N LEU A 187 -29.55 -3.74 -25.92
CA LEU A 187 -28.84 -3.66 -24.64
C LEU A 187 -27.36 -4.05 -24.78
N ASP A 188 -27.03 -4.92 -25.72
CA ASP A 188 -25.64 -5.36 -25.93
C ASP A 188 -24.79 -4.27 -26.59
N GLU A 189 -25.34 -3.54 -27.56
CA GLU A 189 -24.67 -2.36 -28.12
C GLU A 189 -24.50 -1.26 -27.07
N LEU A 190 -25.53 -1.04 -26.25
CA LEU A 190 -25.49 -0.03 -25.20
C LEU A 190 -24.47 -0.38 -24.11
N ARG A 191 -24.37 -1.65 -23.72
CA ARG A 191 -23.33 -2.16 -22.79
C ARG A 191 -21.91 -1.82 -23.25
N VAL A 192 -21.64 -1.84 -24.55
CA VAL A 192 -20.34 -1.44 -25.09
C VAL A 192 -20.10 0.05 -24.87
N LYS A 193 -21.10 0.90 -25.15
CA LYS A 193 -21.00 2.36 -24.94
C LYS A 193 -20.86 2.75 -23.46
N LEU A 194 -21.46 1.97 -22.55
CA LEU A 194 -21.37 2.18 -21.10
C LEU A 194 -20.02 1.78 -20.50
N ARG A 195 -19.08 1.25 -21.30
CA ARG A 195 -17.70 1.00 -20.86
C ARG A 195 -16.78 2.22 -21.00
N ALA A 196 -17.26 3.32 -21.59
CA ALA A 196 -16.51 4.56 -21.70
C ALA A 196 -16.15 5.15 -20.33
N ASP A 197 -15.09 5.96 -20.29
CA ASP A 197 -14.60 6.64 -19.08
C ASP A 197 -15.61 7.69 -18.55
N GLU A 198 -16.47 8.21 -19.43
CA GLU A 198 -17.60 9.06 -19.07
C GLU A 198 -18.90 8.48 -19.63
N ILE A 199 -19.90 8.37 -18.76
CA ILE A 199 -21.26 7.97 -19.10
C ILE A 199 -22.17 9.20 -19.01
N VAL A 200 -22.77 9.56 -20.15
CA VAL A 200 -23.80 10.61 -20.20
C VAL A 200 -25.19 9.98 -20.12
N ILE A 201 -25.99 10.50 -19.19
CA ILE A 201 -27.39 10.15 -18.98
C ILE A 201 -28.24 11.38 -19.29
N GLU A 202 -29.02 11.33 -20.36
CA GLU A 202 -29.96 12.39 -20.69
C GLU A 202 -31.36 12.05 -20.17
N VAL A 203 -31.93 12.93 -19.36
CA VAL A 203 -33.23 12.75 -18.71
C VAL A 203 -34.15 13.90 -19.10
N ARG A 204 -35.40 13.59 -19.45
CA ARG A 204 -36.48 14.57 -19.54
C ARG A 204 -37.60 14.19 -18.60
N VAL A 205 -38.07 15.17 -17.83
CA VAL A 205 -39.16 15.01 -16.85
C VAL A 205 -40.24 16.04 -17.16
N GLY A 206 -41.24 15.67 -17.97
CA GLY A 206 -42.32 16.58 -18.35
C GLY A 206 -41.90 17.69 -19.32
N SER A 207 -42.61 18.83 -19.26
CA SER A 207 -42.56 19.90 -20.27
C SER A 207 -42.21 21.29 -19.73
N GLY A 208 -41.63 21.39 -18.53
CA GLY A 208 -41.16 22.63 -17.95
C GLY A 208 -39.90 23.19 -18.64
N ALA A 209 -39.59 24.47 -18.38
CA ALA A 209 -38.52 25.19 -19.05
C ALA A 209 -37.13 25.03 -18.38
N HIS A 210 -37.07 24.39 -17.20
CA HIS A 210 -35.85 24.35 -16.40
C HIS A 210 -35.05 23.07 -16.63
N ALA A 211 -33.73 23.21 -16.57
CA ALA A 211 -32.75 22.15 -16.76
C ALA A 211 -31.62 22.29 -15.74
N ALA A 212 -30.92 21.18 -15.49
CA ALA A 212 -29.74 21.13 -14.64
C ALA A 212 -28.83 19.98 -15.05
N GLN A 213 -27.55 20.09 -14.71
CA GLN A 213 -26.59 18.99 -14.79
C GLN A 213 -26.11 18.59 -13.41
N ALA A 214 -25.82 17.30 -13.24
CA ALA A 214 -25.21 16.75 -12.04
C ALA A 214 -24.10 15.77 -12.41
N TRP A 215 -23.10 15.65 -11.55
CA TRP A 215 -21.94 14.79 -11.76
C TRP A 215 -21.73 13.83 -10.59
N GLY A 216 -21.26 12.64 -10.90
CA GLY A 216 -20.88 11.65 -9.90
C GLY A 216 -20.00 10.58 -10.51
N CYS A 217 -19.92 9.44 -9.87
CA CYS A 217 -19.16 8.29 -10.36
C CYS A 217 -19.95 6.99 -10.23
N ASP A 218 -19.40 5.90 -10.78
CA ASP A 218 -19.88 4.56 -10.48
C ASP A 218 -19.54 4.11 -9.04
N LEU A 219 -20.10 2.98 -8.59
CA LEU A 219 -19.85 2.39 -7.28
C LEU A 219 -19.17 1.04 -7.46
N SER A 220 -17.86 0.98 -7.25
CA SER A 220 -17.05 -0.22 -7.44
C SER A 220 -16.82 -1.01 -6.16
N TYR A 221 -16.28 -2.23 -6.29
CA TYR A 221 -15.76 -2.97 -5.14
C TYR A 221 -14.57 -2.27 -4.46
N ASP A 222 -13.80 -1.49 -5.23
CA ASP A 222 -12.65 -0.75 -4.71
C ASP A 222 -13.08 0.37 -3.76
N TYR A 223 -14.22 1.03 -3.98
CA TYR A 223 -14.79 1.97 -3.02
C TYR A 223 -14.99 1.31 -1.65
N VAL A 224 -15.63 0.12 -1.64
CA VAL A 224 -15.87 -0.64 -0.41
C VAL A 224 -14.55 -1.08 0.21
N ARG A 225 -13.59 -1.56 -0.58
CA ARG A 225 -12.27 -1.97 -0.10
C ARG A 225 -11.52 -0.80 0.55
N ILE A 226 -11.41 0.35 -0.13
CA ILE A 226 -10.72 1.55 0.37
C ILE A 226 -11.32 2.00 1.70
N ASN A 227 -12.65 2.07 1.77
CA ASN A 227 -13.36 2.58 2.95
C ASN A 227 -13.50 1.55 4.07
N ALA A 228 -13.61 0.26 3.75
CA ALA A 228 -13.54 -0.81 4.75
C ALA A 228 -12.13 -0.94 5.32
N ASP A 229 -11.08 -0.85 4.48
CA ASP A 229 -9.68 -0.91 4.90
C ASP A 229 -9.27 0.30 5.73
N TYR A 230 -9.94 1.45 5.56
CA TYR A 230 -9.78 2.64 6.39
C TYR A 230 -10.08 2.35 7.87
N ALA A 231 -11.04 1.47 8.14
CA ALA A 231 -11.46 1.05 9.47
C ALA A 231 -11.08 -0.41 9.79
N ALA A 232 -10.44 -1.14 8.86
CA ALA A 232 -10.15 -2.56 9.02
C ALA A 232 -9.02 -2.78 10.03
N VAL A 233 -9.51 -2.87 11.26
CA VAL A 233 -9.02 -3.63 12.39
C VAL A 233 -7.84 -2.98 13.08
N LEU A 234 -8.19 -2.11 14.01
CA LEU A 234 -7.32 -1.58 15.04
C LEU A 234 -7.26 -2.61 16.18
N ALA A 235 -6.06 -3.05 16.56
CA ALA A 235 -5.79 -3.94 17.69
C ALA A 235 -5.09 -3.18 18.81
N ASP A 236 -5.37 -3.54 20.07
CA ASP A 236 -4.67 -2.98 21.22
C ASP A 236 -3.19 -3.41 21.22
N GLY A 237 -2.31 -2.42 21.20
CA GLY A 237 -0.88 -2.57 21.39
C GLY A 237 -0.44 -2.29 22.83
N PRO A 238 0.79 -2.67 23.20
CA PRO A 238 1.32 -2.42 24.54
C PRO A 238 1.27 -0.93 24.89
N GLY A 239 0.71 -0.60 26.06
CA GLY A 239 0.52 0.77 26.51
C GLY A 239 -0.71 1.50 25.97
N GLY A 240 -1.69 0.79 25.38
CA GLY A 240 -2.90 1.40 24.81
C GLY A 240 -2.69 2.00 23.42
N ALA A 241 -1.56 1.70 22.78
CA ALA A 241 -1.27 2.14 21.43
C ALA A 241 -2.10 1.35 20.42
N VAL A 242 -2.84 2.03 19.57
CA VAL A 242 -3.64 1.36 18.54
C VAL A 242 -2.76 0.92 17.38
N ARG A 243 -2.84 -0.35 16.98
CA ARG A 243 -2.04 -0.93 15.88
C ARG A 243 -2.94 -1.51 14.79
N ARG A 244 -2.43 -1.58 13.56
CA ARG A 244 -3.10 -2.27 12.45
C ARG A 244 -3.10 -3.78 12.71
N ASP A 245 -4.24 -4.44 12.60
CA ASP A 245 -4.34 -5.90 12.67
C ASP A 245 -3.88 -6.49 11.35
N GLN A 246 -2.70 -7.09 11.41
CA GLN A 246 -2.03 -7.73 10.31
C GLN A 246 -2.28 -9.24 10.29
N ARG A 247 -3.17 -9.76 11.15
CA ARG A 247 -3.44 -11.20 11.16
C ARG A 247 -4.11 -11.61 9.86
N LEU A 248 -3.45 -12.52 9.14
CA LEU A 248 -3.93 -13.03 7.87
C LEU A 248 -5.26 -13.77 8.01
N ASP A 249 -5.57 -14.38 9.17
CA ASP A 249 -6.83 -15.11 9.41
C ASP A 249 -8.08 -14.26 9.14
N THR A 250 -8.04 -12.96 9.45
CA THR A 250 -9.09 -11.96 9.20
C THR A 250 -9.24 -11.55 7.73
N LYS A 251 -8.32 -11.95 6.86
CA LYS A 251 -8.29 -11.57 5.45
C LYS A 251 -8.98 -12.60 4.55
N THR A 252 -9.44 -12.15 3.39
CA THR A 252 -10.20 -13.00 2.46
C THR A 252 -9.33 -14.13 1.89
N PRO A 253 -9.93 -15.26 1.50
CA PRO A 253 -9.21 -16.35 0.82
C PRO A 253 -8.44 -15.88 -0.43
N GLU A 254 -8.98 -14.92 -1.17
CA GLU A 254 -8.36 -14.36 -2.39
C GLU A 254 -7.05 -13.63 -2.05
N LEU A 255 -7.05 -12.75 -1.04
CA LEU A 255 -5.84 -12.05 -0.63
C LEU A 255 -4.79 -13.04 -0.09
N LYS A 256 -5.22 -14.02 0.71
CA LYS A 256 -4.31 -15.09 1.19
C LYS A 256 -3.67 -15.84 0.01
N THR A 257 -4.45 -16.14 -1.02
CA THR A 257 -3.98 -16.84 -2.21
C THR A 257 -3.00 -15.97 -2.99
N GLU A 258 -3.31 -14.70 -3.21
CA GLU A 258 -2.42 -13.76 -3.90
C GLU A 258 -1.09 -13.56 -3.19
N VAL A 259 -1.12 -13.41 -1.86
CA VAL A 259 0.09 -13.32 -1.03
C VAL A 259 0.93 -14.59 -1.14
N LEU A 260 0.31 -15.77 -1.04
CA LEU A 260 1.02 -17.04 -1.17
C LEU A 260 1.62 -17.24 -2.57
N VAL A 261 0.86 -16.95 -3.62
CA VAL A 261 1.33 -17.05 -5.02
C VAL A 261 2.47 -16.07 -5.30
N SER A 262 2.39 -14.86 -4.75
CA SER A 262 3.46 -13.88 -4.85
C SER A 262 4.72 -14.33 -4.10
N ALA A 263 4.54 -14.91 -2.90
CA ALA A 263 5.63 -15.46 -2.10
C ALA A 263 6.31 -16.68 -2.76
N LEU A 264 5.59 -17.49 -3.56
CA LEU A 264 6.16 -18.66 -4.24
C LEU A 264 7.37 -18.31 -5.13
N ARG A 265 7.35 -17.16 -5.82
CA ARG A 265 8.49 -16.71 -6.63
C ARG A 265 9.75 -16.51 -5.82
N TYR A 266 9.62 -16.07 -4.57
CA TYR A 266 10.73 -15.92 -3.66
C TYR A 266 11.18 -17.28 -3.13
N ILE A 267 10.23 -18.15 -2.76
CA ILE A 267 10.50 -19.53 -2.30
C ILE A 267 11.36 -20.30 -3.32
N GLU A 268 10.97 -20.28 -4.60
CA GLU A 268 11.67 -21.01 -5.66
C GLU A 268 13.16 -20.61 -5.80
N ARG A 269 13.50 -19.34 -5.50
CA ARG A 269 14.89 -18.85 -5.55
C ARG A 269 15.76 -19.45 -4.45
N PHE A 270 15.16 -19.94 -3.37
CA PHE A 270 15.88 -20.40 -2.17
C PHE A 270 15.95 -21.92 -2.05
N ALA A 271 15.20 -22.67 -2.86
CA ALA A 271 15.22 -24.12 -2.83
C ALA A 271 16.64 -24.69 -3.05
N GLY A 272 17.10 -25.55 -2.14
CA GLY A 272 18.43 -26.16 -2.16
C GLY A 272 19.57 -25.24 -1.73
N THR A 273 19.28 -23.97 -1.41
CA THR A 273 20.31 -22.97 -1.10
C THR A 273 20.75 -23.09 0.35
N ARG A 274 22.07 -23.09 0.58
CA ARG A 274 22.67 -23.07 1.92
C ARG A 274 22.75 -21.64 2.44
N ALA A 275 22.31 -21.44 3.67
CA ALA A 275 22.39 -20.14 4.34
C ALA A 275 22.94 -20.33 5.77
N VAL A 276 23.97 -19.56 6.11
CA VAL A 276 24.45 -19.49 7.50
C VAL A 276 23.71 -18.38 8.21
N VAL A 277 23.15 -18.68 9.38
CA VAL A 277 22.48 -17.70 10.24
C VAL A 277 23.24 -17.59 11.56
N ARG A 278 23.92 -16.47 11.74
CA ARG A 278 24.56 -16.11 12.98
C ARG A 278 23.52 -15.54 13.93
N TYR A 279 23.43 -16.12 15.12
CA TYR A 279 22.49 -15.77 16.18
C TYR A 279 23.15 -14.92 17.27
N GLY A 280 22.46 -13.87 17.73
CA GLY A 280 22.97 -12.94 18.75
C GLY A 280 22.67 -13.35 20.19
N LYS A 281 23.42 -12.74 21.13
CA LYS A 281 23.33 -13.03 22.58
C LYS A 281 21.98 -12.60 23.19
N THR A 282 21.34 -11.55 22.67
CA THR A 282 20.07 -11.03 23.20
C THR A 282 18.91 -11.98 22.96
N THR A 283 18.89 -12.62 21.79
CA THR A 283 17.83 -13.56 21.40
C THR A 283 17.92 -14.88 22.17
N LEU A 284 19.11 -15.26 22.62
CA LEU A 284 19.32 -16.40 23.53
C LEU A 284 18.87 -16.14 24.96
N ALA A 285 18.96 -14.89 25.44
CA ALA A 285 18.53 -14.52 26.79
C ALA A 285 16.99 -14.51 26.96
N ARG A 286 16.26 -14.54 25.85
CA ARG A 286 14.81 -14.33 25.75
C ARG A 286 14.14 -15.57 25.13
N ARG A 287 13.55 -16.41 25.97
CA ARG A 287 12.91 -17.67 25.54
C ARG A 287 11.81 -17.47 24.47
N ASP A 288 11.10 -16.35 24.53
CA ASP A 288 10.07 -15.97 23.54
C ASP A 288 10.66 -15.73 22.15
N LEU A 289 11.82 -15.07 22.07
CA LEU A 289 12.48 -14.80 20.80
C LEU A 289 13.10 -16.08 20.21
N ALA A 290 13.65 -16.95 21.06
CA ALA A 290 14.18 -18.25 20.63
C ALA A 290 13.12 -19.17 20.01
N LEU A 291 11.90 -19.16 20.55
CA LEU A 291 10.79 -19.92 19.97
C LEU A 291 10.37 -19.37 18.59
N ARG A 292 10.25 -18.05 18.46
CA ARG A 292 9.92 -17.39 17.19
C ARG A 292 10.98 -17.64 16.12
N PHE A 293 12.25 -17.57 16.49
CA PHE A 293 13.33 -17.90 15.58
C PHE A 293 13.28 -19.37 15.14
N ALA A 294 12.96 -20.29 16.05
CA ALA A 294 12.78 -21.69 15.68
C ALA A 294 11.61 -21.89 14.69
N GLU A 295 10.54 -21.10 14.79
CA GLU A 295 9.46 -21.05 13.79
C GLU A 295 9.94 -20.55 12.44
N ASP A 296 10.77 -19.50 12.41
CA ASP A 296 11.39 -19.00 11.16
C ASP A 296 12.26 -20.08 10.53
N VAL A 297 13.14 -20.74 11.29
CA VAL A 297 14.00 -21.83 10.80
C VAL A 297 13.17 -23.00 10.27
N ARG A 298 12.04 -23.33 10.92
CA ARG A 298 11.09 -24.33 10.40
C ARG A 298 10.53 -23.92 9.05
N LEU A 299 10.08 -22.66 8.91
CA LEU A 299 9.54 -22.15 7.66
C LEU A 299 10.60 -22.18 6.55
N LEU A 300 11.81 -21.69 6.84
CA LEU A 300 12.94 -21.68 5.91
C LEU A 300 13.30 -23.10 5.44
N SER A 301 13.33 -24.06 6.36
CA SER A 301 13.58 -25.46 6.02
C SER A 301 12.45 -26.05 5.18
N ALA A 302 11.19 -25.70 5.46
CA ALA A 302 10.02 -26.18 4.72
C ALA A 302 9.97 -25.64 3.28
N VAL A 303 10.49 -24.44 3.03
CA VAL A 303 10.59 -23.86 1.67
C VAL A 303 11.85 -24.33 0.90
N GLY A 304 12.63 -25.24 1.48
CA GLY A 304 13.77 -25.86 0.82
C GLY A 304 15.12 -25.17 1.06
N LEU A 305 15.20 -24.14 1.90
CA LEU A 305 16.47 -23.58 2.35
C LEU A 305 17.19 -24.60 3.27
N ARG A 306 18.52 -24.59 3.26
CA ARG A 306 19.38 -25.42 4.11
C ARG A 306 20.10 -24.53 5.14
N PRO A 307 19.46 -24.23 6.29
CA PRO A 307 20.05 -23.35 7.29
C PRO A 307 21.16 -24.05 8.08
N ILE A 308 22.23 -23.32 8.37
CA ILE A 308 23.29 -23.67 9.32
C ILE A 308 23.30 -22.57 10.37
N LEU A 309 23.10 -22.92 11.64
CA LEU A 309 23.00 -21.96 12.73
C LEU A 309 24.35 -21.83 13.43
N VAL A 310 24.76 -20.61 13.75
CA VAL A 310 26.00 -20.33 14.49
C VAL A 310 25.70 -19.38 15.63
N GLN A 311 26.07 -19.72 16.87
CA GLN A 311 25.67 -18.94 18.05
C GLN A 311 26.71 -18.96 19.16
N ALA A 312 26.59 -18.01 20.10
CA ALA A 312 27.34 -18.04 21.35
C ALA A 312 26.68 -18.98 22.37
N GLY A 313 27.49 -19.63 23.22
CA GLY A 313 27.00 -20.43 24.35
C GLY A 313 26.29 -21.72 23.93
N ALA A 314 25.64 -22.38 24.89
CA ALA A 314 25.12 -23.73 24.72
C ALA A 314 24.02 -23.86 23.65
N SER A 315 24.04 -24.96 22.90
CA SER A 315 23.10 -25.21 21.80
C SER A 315 21.76 -25.83 22.22
N GLU A 316 21.65 -26.32 23.46
CA GLU A 316 20.52 -27.11 23.96
C GLU A 316 19.16 -26.41 23.79
N LEU A 317 19.08 -25.11 24.11
CA LEU A 317 17.81 -24.38 24.04
C LEU A 317 17.27 -24.30 22.61
N VAL A 318 18.13 -24.00 21.65
CA VAL A 318 17.75 -23.88 20.23
C VAL A 318 17.44 -25.26 19.65
N VAL A 319 18.29 -26.25 19.90
CA VAL A 319 18.10 -27.63 19.44
C VAL A 319 16.78 -28.20 19.97
N THR A 320 16.49 -28.04 21.26
CA THR A 320 15.23 -28.51 21.86
C THR A 320 14.01 -27.74 21.36
N SER A 321 14.14 -26.44 21.09
CA SER A 321 13.05 -25.63 20.53
C SER A 321 12.74 -26.04 19.09
N LEU A 322 13.76 -26.27 18.26
CA LEU A 322 13.62 -26.80 16.90
C LEU A 322 12.98 -28.20 16.89
N ALA A 323 13.45 -29.10 17.77
CA ALA A 323 12.90 -30.44 17.89
C ALA A 323 11.40 -30.45 18.24
N ARG A 324 10.96 -29.56 19.14
CA ARG A 324 9.53 -29.40 19.49
C ARG A 324 8.67 -28.97 18.31
N LEU A 325 9.25 -28.28 17.35
CA LEU A 325 8.60 -27.84 16.11
C LEU A 325 8.72 -28.85 14.97
N GLY A 326 9.29 -30.03 15.23
CA GLY A 326 9.50 -31.09 14.24
C GLY A 326 10.73 -30.90 13.36
N VAL A 327 11.59 -29.91 13.67
CA VAL A 327 12.85 -29.69 12.95
C VAL A 327 13.95 -30.52 13.60
N ARG A 328 14.63 -31.34 12.81
CA ARG A 328 15.76 -32.14 13.27
C ARG A 328 17.00 -31.27 13.32
N ALA A 329 17.58 -31.08 14.50
CA ALA A 329 18.76 -30.24 14.70
C ALA A 329 19.81 -30.98 15.53
N VAL A 330 21.09 -30.64 15.32
CA VAL A 330 22.24 -31.21 16.06
C VAL A 330 23.16 -30.08 16.50
N GLY A 331 23.51 -30.06 17.78
CA GLY A 331 24.54 -29.17 18.31
C GLY A 331 25.94 -29.68 17.95
N LEU A 332 26.83 -28.77 17.51
CA LEU A 332 28.22 -29.06 17.18
C LEU A 332 29.15 -28.02 17.82
N SER A 333 30.31 -28.47 18.25
CA SER A 333 31.43 -27.70 18.78
C SER A 333 32.69 -27.95 17.95
N GLY A 334 33.81 -27.33 18.32
CA GLY A 334 35.11 -27.60 17.70
C GLY A 334 35.61 -29.04 17.89
N ALA A 335 35.12 -29.75 18.91
CA ALA A 335 35.46 -31.16 19.17
C ALA A 335 34.80 -32.12 18.17
N ASP A 336 33.66 -31.72 17.60
CA ASP A 336 32.83 -32.60 16.78
C ASP A 336 33.37 -32.71 15.36
N GLY A 337 33.96 -33.85 15.03
CA GLY A 337 34.48 -34.12 13.68
C GLY A 337 35.65 -33.24 13.25
N ASN A 338 36.37 -32.61 14.19
CA ASN A 338 37.38 -31.58 13.92
C ASN A 338 36.84 -30.40 13.08
N LEU A 339 35.59 -29.99 13.36
CA LEU A 339 34.85 -28.99 12.58
C LEU A 339 35.66 -27.73 12.28
N PHE A 340 36.48 -27.24 13.20
CA PHE A 340 37.39 -26.16 12.91
C PHE A 340 38.72 -26.27 13.66
N ARG A 341 39.74 -25.63 13.09
CA ARG A 341 41.08 -25.50 13.67
C ARG A 341 41.46 -24.03 13.75
N LEU A 342 42.26 -23.70 14.78
CA LEU A 342 42.82 -22.38 14.98
C LEU A 342 44.30 -22.38 14.62
N ASP A 343 44.78 -21.29 14.03
CA ASP A 343 46.22 -21.07 13.90
C ASP A 343 46.85 -20.70 15.25
N GLN A 344 48.19 -20.68 15.33
CA GLN A 344 48.94 -20.42 16.57
C GLN A 344 48.64 -19.05 17.19
N SER A 345 48.14 -18.10 16.39
CA SER A 345 47.70 -16.77 16.83
C SER A 345 46.22 -16.72 17.23
N ALA A 346 45.46 -17.80 17.02
CA ALA A 346 44.00 -17.84 17.10
C ALA A 346 43.28 -16.77 16.24
N GLU A 347 43.99 -16.19 15.26
CA GLU A 347 43.47 -15.14 14.38
C GLU A 347 42.82 -15.73 13.12
N ARG A 348 43.19 -16.95 12.72
CA ARG A 348 42.58 -17.63 11.57
C ARG A 348 41.89 -18.91 12.01
N VAL A 349 40.67 -19.07 11.52
CA VAL A 349 39.86 -20.28 11.69
C VAL A 349 39.80 -20.99 10.35
N SER A 350 40.17 -22.26 10.32
CA SER A 350 39.97 -23.15 9.17
C SER A 350 38.84 -24.10 9.50
N VAL A 351 37.81 -24.18 8.64
CA VAL A 351 36.64 -25.05 8.85
C VAL A 351 36.72 -26.28 7.95
N ASP A 352 36.47 -27.44 8.52
CA ASP A 352 36.24 -28.70 7.81
C ASP A 352 34.71 -28.93 7.70
N PRO A 353 34.11 -28.84 6.50
CA PRO A 353 32.67 -28.87 6.35
C PRO A 353 32.08 -30.29 6.41
N ASP A 354 32.88 -31.36 6.46
CA ASP A 354 32.41 -32.73 6.25
C ASP A 354 31.25 -33.14 7.18
N VAL A 355 31.38 -32.85 8.47
CA VAL A 355 30.32 -33.17 9.46
C VAL A 355 29.06 -32.35 9.22
N VAL A 356 29.20 -31.08 8.83
CA VAL A 356 28.09 -30.18 8.51
C VAL A 356 27.37 -30.67 7.25
N GLU A 357 28.11 -31.03 6.21
CA GLU A 357 27.59 -31.56 4.96
C GLU A 357 26.82 -32.87 5.15
N MET A 358 27.35 -33.78 5.97
CA MET A 358 26.67 -35.03 6.32
C MET A 358 25.30 -34.77 6.96
N LEU A 359 25.22 -33.82 7.90
CA LEU A 359 23.97 -33.44 8.56
C LEU A 359 22.99 -32.79 7.57
N LEU A 360 23.45 -31.85 6.75
CA LEU A 360 22.62 -31.19 5.75
C LEU A 360 22.08 -32.19 4.72
N ALA A 361 22.88 -33.17 4.30
CA ALA A 361 22.46 -34.24 3.38
C ALA A 361 21.37 -35.13 3.97
N LYS A 362 21.28 -35.24 5.31
CA LYS A 362 20.21 -35.94 6.02
C LYS A 362 19.06 -35.04 6.45
N HIS A 363 19.06 -33.77 6.03
CA HIS A 363 18.11 -32.73 6.41
C HIS A 363 18.06 -32.49 7.93
N TYR A 364 19.22 -32.48 8.58
CA TYR A 364 19.40 -31.92 9.91
C TYR A 364 19.86 -30.46 9.79
N VAL A 365 19.44 -29.62 10.73
CA VAL A 365 19.93 -28.26 10.93
C VAL A 365 21.13 -28.30 11.89
N PRO A 366 22.36 -28.03 11.42
CA PRO A 366 23.52 -27.95 12.29
C PRO A 366 23.46 -26.68 13.12
N VAL A 367 23.79 -26.78 14.40
CA VAL A 367 23.81 -25.66 15.36
C VAL A 367 25.21 -25.59 15.98
N VAL A 368 26.06 -24.74 15.41
CA VAL A 368 27.47 -24.65 15.73
C VAL A 368 27.74 -23.60 16.81
N VAL A 369 28.57 -23.96 17.78
CA VAL A 369 29.05 -23.08 18.85
C VAL A 369 30.58 -22.97 18.80
N PRO A 370 31.18 -21.81 19.14
CA PRO A 370 32.63 -21.60 19.08
C PRO A 370 33.37 -22.21 20.29
N GLU A 371 32.92 -23.35 20.79
CA GLU A 371 33.61 -24.07 21.88
C GLU A 371 34.81 -24.82 21.29
N ILE A 372 35.97 -24.69 21.92
CA ILE A 372 37.23 -25.31 21.51
C ILE A 372 37.52 -26.55 22.36
N THR A 373 38.41 -27.42 21.89
CA THR A 373 38.81 -28.62 22.65
C THR A 373 39.77 -28.26 23.78
N GLU A 374 39.85 -29.10 24.81
CA GLU A 374 40.85 -28.97 25.88
C GLU A 374 42.28 -28.91 25.31
N GLU A 375 42.58 -29.69 24.27
CA GLU A 375 43.88 -29.67 23.58
C GLU A 375 44.22 -28.29 22.98
N MET A 376 43.22 -27.57 22.45
CA MET A 376 43.40 -26.22 21.91
C MET A 376 43.59 -25.19 23.04
N GLU A 377 42.88 -25.35 24.16
CA GLU A 377 43.05 -24.50 25.35
C GLU A 377 44.43 -24.67 25.97
N GLU A 378 44.92 -25.91 26.11
CA GLU A 378 46.26 -26.21 26.61
C GLU A 378 47.36 -25.65 25.71
N ALA A 379 47.11 -25.58 24.40
CA ALA A 379 48.00 -24.93 23.42
C ALA A 379 47.95 -23.38 23.47
N GLY A 380 47.13 -22.80 24.36
CA GLY A 380 46.98 -21.35 24.53
C GLY A 380 46.06 -20.67 23.52
N ALA A 381 45.25 -21.44 22.78
CA ALA A 381 44.33 -20.88 21.80
C ALA A 381 43.09 -20.26 22.48
N ALA A 382 42.62 -19.13 21.97
CA ALA A 382 41.36 -18.54 22.37
C ALA A 382 40.24 -18.97 21.41
N ALA A 383 39.04 -19.21 21.94
CA ALA A 383 37.86 -19.50 21.13
C ALA A 383 37.62 -18.41 20.07
N PRO A 384 37.28 -18.77 18.83
CA PRO A 384 37.01 -17.79 17.79
C PRO A 384 35.74 -16.99 18.13
N SER A 385 35.68 -15.75 17.64
CA SER A 385 34.42 -15.00 17.75
C SER A 385 33.33 -15.71 16.94
N VAL A 386 32.09 -15.67 17.45
CA VAL A 386 30.91 -16.23 16.75
C VAL A 386 30.78 -15.67 15.33
N ASP A 387 31.10 -14.38 15.16
CA ASP A 387 30.95 -13.69 13.88
C ASP A 387 31.96 -14.16 12.85
N GLN A 388 33.20 -14.39 13.30
CA GLN A 388 34.28 -14.97 12.49
C GLN A 388 33.98 -16.43 12.15
N LEU A 389 33.56 -17.24 13.13
CA LEU A 389 33.21 -18.63 12.90
C LEU A 389 32.05 -18.75 11.90
N ALA A 390 31.03 -17.90 12.00
CA ALA A 390 29.93 -17.88 11.05
C ALA A 390 30.38 -17.56 9.62
N ALA A 391 31.29 -16.60 9.44
CA ALA A 391 31.84 -16.28 8.14
C ALA A 391 32.63 -17.46 7.54
N GLU A 392 33.50 -18.09 8.33
CA GLU A 392 34.33 -19.21 7.85
C GLU A 392 33.50 -20.47 7.57
N ILE A 393 32.45 -20.74 8.36
CA ILE A 393 31.49 -21.81 8.06
C ILE A 393 30.74 -21.51 6.75
N ALA A 394 30.33 -20.26 6.53
CA ALA A 394 29.63 -19.87 5.30
C ALA A 394 30.50 -20.11 4.07
N VAL A 395 31.79 -19.75 4.15
CA VAL A 395 32.77 -19.98 3.09
C VAL A 395 33.01 -21.47 2.87
N ALA A 396 33.34 -22.23 3.92
CA ALA A 396 33.67 -23.65 3.80
C ALA A 396 32.49 -24.51 3.31
N CYS A 397 31.27 -24.17 3.71
CA CYS A 397 30.07 -24.89 3.29
C CYS A 397 29.49 -24.40 1.94
N GLY A 398 30.13 -23.43 1.27
CA GLY A 398 29.62 -22.85 0.03
C GLY A 398 28.22 -22.26 0.18
N ALA A 399 27.97 -21.55 1.29
CA ALA A 399 26.70 -20.89 1.53
C ALA A 399 26.54 -19.70 0.57
N LYS A 400 25.36 -19.56 -0.04
CA LYS A 400 25.06 -18.37 -0.86
C LYS A 400 24.76 -17.15 0.00
N LYS A 401 24.34 -17.37 1.24
CA LYS A 401 23.92 -16.30 2.15
C LYS A 401 24.51 -16.47 3.53
N LEU A 402 24.96 -15.36 4.10
CA LEU A 402 25.29 -15.23 5.52
C LEU A 402 24.37 -14.17 6.13
N ILE A 403 23.71 -14.49 7.25
CA ILE A 403 22.73 -13.62 7.90
C ILE A 403 23.21 -13.37 9.32
N TYR A 404 23.52 -12.12 9.64
CA TYR A 404 23.87 -11.65 10.97
C TYR A 404 22.63 -11.08 11.66
N LEU A 405 22.11 -11.81 12.65
CA LEU A 405 21.15 -11.29 13.62
C LEU A 405 21.90 -10.50 14.70
N SER A 406 21.58 -9.23 14.82
CA SER A 406 22.20 -8.29 15.77
C SER A 406 21.17 -7.42 16.49
N ASP A 407 21.60 -6.65 17.48
CA ASP A 407 20.76 -5.69 18.21
C ASP A 407 20.60 -4.35 17.46
N ALA A 408 21.15 -4.23 16.25
CA ALA A 408 21.05 -3.08 15.36
C ALA A 408 20.19 -3.39 14.12
N PRO A 409 19.51 -2.38 13.55
CA PRO A 409 18.72 -2.51 12.32
C PRO A 409 19.53 -2.86 11.06
N GLY A 410 20.85 -2.62 11.08
CA GLY A 410 21.76 -2.84 9.97
C GLY A 410 22.95 -1.90 10.06
N LEU A 411 23.59 -1.60 8.93
CA LEU A 411 24.64 -0.60 8.83
C LEU A 411 24.03 0.81 8.73
N THR A 412 24.54 1.72 9.54
CA THR A 412 24.12 3.12 9.58
C THR A 412 25.20 4.04 9.02
N VAL A 413 24.77 5.02 8.23
CA VAL A 413 25.62 6.07 7.66
C VAL A 413 24.97 7.41 7.97
N GLY A 414 25.66 8.27 8.72
CA GLY A 414 25.10 9.55 9.14
C GLY A 414 23.79 9.40 9.94
N GLY A 415 23.64 8.29 10.66
CA GLY A 415 22.44 7.96 11.43
C GLY A 415 21.28 7.36 10.62
N MET A 416 21.43 7.17 9.30
CA MET A 416 20.42 6.53 8.44
C MET A 416 20.80 5.10 8.09
N LEU A 417 19.82 4.19 8.11
CA LEU A 417 20.00 2.80 7.69
C LEU A 417 20.31 2.73 6.20
N VAL A 418 21.34 1.96 5.85
CA VAL A 418 21.67 1.64 4.46
C VAL A 418 21.02 0.30 4.12
N SER A 419 20.04 0.29 3.23
CA SER A 419 19.34 -0.94 2.83
C SER A 419 20.21 -1.87 1.98
N GLU A 420 21.08 -1.29 1.14
CA GLU A 420 21.97 -2.03 0.25
C GLU A 420 23.30 -1.31 0.09
N ILE A 421 24.40 -2.07 0.09
CA ILE A 421 25.76 -1.55 -0.09
C ILE A 421 26.62 -2.56 -0.86
N SER A 422 27.47 -2.10 -1.77
CA SER A 422 28.40 -3.00 -2.47
C SER A 422 29.59 -3.37 -1.60
N ALA A 423 30.23 -4.51 -1.90
CA ALA A 423 31.47 -4.92 -1.24
C ALA A 423 32.58 -3.84 -1.34
N GLU A 424 32.72 -3.15 -2.48
CA GLU A 424 33.73 -2.09 -2.62
C GLU A 424 33.41 -0.88 -1.75
N GLU A 425 32.14 -0.46 -1.71
CA GLU A 425 31.71 0.68 -0.92
C GLU A 425 31.83 0.39 0.59
N LEU A 426 31.50 -0.84 1.02
CA LEU A 426 31.70 -1.27 2.40
C LEU A 426 33.19 -1.25 2.79
N ALA A 427 34.07 -1.72 1.90
CA ALA A 427 35.51 -1.68 2.12
C ALA A 427 36.04 -0.26 2.27
N SER A 428 35.66 0.63 1.34
CA SER A 428 36.02 2.06 1.37
C SER A 428 35.59 2.73 2.68
N ARG A 429 34.36 2.47 3.12
CA ARG A 429 33.84 3.04 4.38
C ARG A 429 34.52 2.48 5.63
N LEU A 430 34.89 1.20 5.63
CA LEU A 430 35.66 0.61 6.72
C LEU A 430 37.03 1.28 6.86
N GLU A 431 37.70 1.60 5.75
CA GLU A 431 38.99 2.30 5.74
C GLU A 431 38.85 3.78 6.15
N ALA A 432 37.80 4.45 5.66
CA ALA A 432 37.51 5.85 5.98
C ALA A 432 36.92 6.07 7.39
N GLY A 433 36.67 5.00 8.15
CA GLY A 433 36.06 5.07 9.48
C GLY A 433 34.57 5.46 9.48
N GLY A 434 33.89 5.36 8.33
CA GLY A 434 32.48 5.72 8.13
C GLY A 434 31.46 4.67 8.60
N ILE A 435 31.92 3.62 9.29
CA ILE A 435 31.08 2.58 9.92
C ILE A 435 31.22 2.70 11.45
N ASP A 436 30.08 2.72 12.13
CA ASP A 436 29.97 2.76 13.59
C ASP A 436 30.79 1.64 14.25
N GLU A 437 31.48 1.95 15.36
CA GLU A 437 32.43 1.01 15.99
C GLU A 437 31.82 -0.35 16.32
N ASN A 438 30.57 -0.36 16.78
CA ASN A 438 29.84 -1.59 17.13
C ASN A 438 29.52 -2.47 15.91
N ALA A 439 29.41 -1.89 14.72
CA ALA A 439 29.09 -2.60 13.48
C ALA A 439 30.36 -3.07 12.72
N ARG A 440 31.54 -2.56 13.08
CA ARG A 440 32.81 -2.91 12.42
C ARG A 440 33.12 -4.42 12.42
N PRO A 441 32.92 -5.19 13.52
CA PRO A 441 33.18 -6.63 13.50
C PRO A 441 32.30 -7.36 12.47
N LEU A 442 31.01 -7.05 12.42
CA LEU A 442 30.06 -7.63 11.46
C LEU A 442 30.40 -7.24 10.03
N ALA A 443 30.76 -5.97 9.78
CA ALA A 443 31.19 -5.50 8.47
C ALA A 443 32.48 -6.20 8.00
N ARG A 444 33.45 -6.45 8.89
CA ARG A 444 34.65 -7.25 8.55
C ARG A 444 34.31 -8.70 8.25
N GLY A 445 33.43 -9.31 9.04
CA GLY A 445 32.90 -10.66 8.78
C GLY A 445 32.18 -10.77 7.44
N ALA A 446 31.38 -9.75 7.09
CA ALA A 446 30.70 -9.67 5.81
C ALA A 446 31.70 -9.61 4.64
N MET A 447 32.71 -8.73 4.72
CA MET A 447 33.77 -8.64 3.71
C MET A 447 34.54 -9.95 3.55
N ARG A 448 34.80 -10.65 4.66
CA ARG A 448 35.47 -11.96 4.64
C ARG A 448 34.63 -13.01 3.92
N ALA A 449 33.34 -13.09 4.23
CA ALA A 449 32.41 -14.03 3.61
C ALA A 449 32.25 -13.79 2.10
N LEU A 450 32.05 -12.53 1.68
CA LEU A 450 31.90 -12.17 0.26
C LEU A 450 33.16 -12.52 -0.54
N ARG A 451 34.35 -12.18 -0.01
CA ARG A 451 35.63 -12.55 -0.65
C ARG A 451 35.86 -14.06 -0.73
N GLY A 452 35.24 -14.82 0.16
CA GLY A 452 35.28 -16.29 0.17
C GLY A 452 34.24 -16.95 -0.73
N GLY A 453 33.42 -16.18 -1.47
CA GLY A 453 32.46 -16.70 -2.44
C GLY A 453 31.02 -16.83 -1.93
N VAL A 454 30.68 -16.19 -0.81
CA VAL A 454 29.28 -16.03 -0.39
C VAL A 454 28.63 -14.93 -1.26
N ASP A 455 27.47 -15.21 -1.87
CA ASP A 455 26.83 -14.27 -2.81
C ASP A 455 26.33 -12.99 -2.13
N SER A 456 25.80 -13.09 -0.90
CA SER A 456 25.31 -11.92 -0.17
C SER A 456 25.36 -12.09 1.34
N VAL A 457 25.56 -10.98 2.05
CA VAL A 457 25.55 -10.92 3.52
C VAL A 457 24.45 -9.98 4.00
N HIS A 458 23.65 -10.40 4.96
CA HIS A 458 22.51 -9.66 5.47
C HIS A 458 22.74 -9.29 6.94
N LEU A 459 22.56 -8.03 7.31
CA LEU A 459 22.64 -7.56 8.70
C LEU A 459 21.26 -7.07 9.11
N ILE A 460 20.65 -7.72 10.11
CA ILE A 460 19.23 -7.53 10.46
C ILE A 460 19.00 -7.50 11.98
N ASP A 461 17.94 -6.79 12.41
CA ASP A 461 17.57 -6.63 13.83
C ASP A 461 16.88 -7.88 14.39
N GLU A 462 17.53 -8.54 15.33
CA GLU A 462 17.05 -9.75 15.99
C GLU A 462 15.79 -9.56 16.84
N ARG A 463 15.46 -8.31 17.20
CA ARG A 463 14.27 -7.98 18.01
C ARG A 463 12.99 -7.96 17.18
N THR A 464 13.12 -7.87 15.86
CA THR A 464 11.97 -7.81 14.95
C THR A 464 11.42 -9.23 14.71
N PRO A 465 10.14 -9.50 14.98
CA PRO A 465 9.56 -10.82 14.74
C PRO A 465 9.61 -11.20 13.25
N HIS A 466 9.94 -12.46 12.96
CA HIS A 466 9.98 -13.01 11.59
C HIS A 466 10.94 -12.26 10.64
N VAL A 467 11.94 -11.56 11.19
CA VAL A 467 12.85 -10.69 10.44
C VAL A 467 13.64 -11.44 9.37
N VAL A 468 14.01 -12.70 9.62
CA VAL A 468 14.75 -13.51 8.63
C VAL A 468 13.88 -13.82 7.41
N VAL A 469 12.59 -14.06 7.63
CA VAL A 469 11.62 -14.29 6.56
C VAL A 469 11.36 -12.99 5.81
N ALA A 470 11.17 -11.88 6.52
CA ALA A 470 10.95 -10.57 5.91
C ALA A 470 12.15 -10.13 5.05
N GLU A 471 13.38 -10.40 5.51
CA GLU A 471 14.61 -10.10 4.78
C GLU A 471 14.74 -10.91 3.50
N LEU A 472 14.44 -12.21 3.55
CA LEU A 472 14.66 -13.10 2.41
C LEU A 472 13.51 -13.07 1.38
N PHE A 473 12.28 -12.76 1.79
CA PHE A 473 11.08 -12.90 0.94
C PHE A 473 10.55 -11.55 0.41
N THR A 474 11.38 -10.51 0.40
CA THR A 474 11.03 -9.18 -0.13
C THR A 474 12.09 -8.68 -1.11
N GLU A 475 11.75 -7.69 -1.94
CA GLU A 475 12.71 -7.12 -2.90
C GLU A 475 13.71 -6.17 -2.25
N THR A 476 13.31 -5.45 -1.21
CA THR A 476 14.11 -4.39 -0.58
C THR A 476 14.83 -4.81 0.69
N GLY A 477 14.50 -5.97 1.26
CA GLY A 477 14.94 -6.36 2.60
C GLY A 477 14.37 -5.45 3.69
N VAL A 478 14.71 -5.76 4.95
CA VAL A 478 14.35 -5.00 6.16
C VAL A 478 15.57 -4.52 6.94
N GLY A 479 16.77 -5.00 6.61
CA GLY A 479 18.05 -4.51 7.15
C GLY A 479 19.00 -4.07 6.05
N THR A 480 20.29 -4.40 6.21
CA THR A 480 21.33 -4.10 5.22
C THR A 480 21.76 -5.35 4.47
N MET A 481 21.62 -5.35 3.15
CA MET A 481 22.21 -6.34 2.26
C MET A 481 23.55 -5.84 1.71
N VAL A 482 24.60 -6.64 1.86
CA VAL A 482 25.91 -6.45 1.25
C VAL A 482 26.09 -7.46 0.13
N ARG A 483 26.47 -7.01 -1.07
CA ARG A 483 26.69 -7.88 -2.23
C ARG A 483 27.85 -7.42 -3.12
#